data_AF-A0A7S3B1G7-F1
#
_entry.id   AF-A0A7S3B1G7-F1
#
_cell.length_a   1.000
_cell.length_b   1.000
_cell.length_c   1.000
_cell.angle_alpha   90.00
_cell.angle_beta   90.00
_cell.angle_gamma   90.00
#
_symmetry.space_group_name_H-M   'P 1'
#
loop_
_entity.id
_entity.type
_entity.pdbx_description
1 polymer ?
#
loop_
_entity_poly.entity_id
_entity_poly.type
_entity_poly.pdbx_seq_one_letter_code
_entity_poly.pdbx_strand_id
1 'polypeptide(L)'
;MEALQSTYQQDCTNTKHAVTPDWFAECSTAHPCFSIRTPTETRYNMGNSTKGGDAGQGVMWCIDHLQGYVYTKVKDAFGVTYFEADDIRSSPPPSCRFFVGFDSSSSQYDIGVFDQDRLQCTLQELGGAVGIRHFELIVTKAQANGTLPSSHLPFS
;
A
#
# COMPACT_ATOMS: atom_id res chain seq x y z
N MET A 1 21.80 15.48 -22.91
CA MET A 1 20.67 15.98 -22.09
C MET A 1 20.12 14.77 -21.36
N GLU A 2 20.61 14.54 -20.14
CA GLU A 2 20.07 13.51 -19.25
C GLU A 2 18.71 14.00 -18.76
N ALA A 3 17.66 13.25 -19.06
CA ALA A 3 16.35 13.51 -18.48
C ALA A 3 16.43 13.17 -17.00
N LEU A 4 16.26 14.18 -16.15
CA LEU A 4 15.92 14.01 -14.73
C LEU A 4 14.54 13.33 -14.66
N GLN A 5 14.52 12.00 -14.73
CA GLN A 5 13.34 11.21 -14.36
C GLN A 5 13.17 11.31 -12.85
N SER A 6 12.09 11.98 -12.46
CA SER A 6 11.59 12.10 -11.08
C SER A 6 11.77 10.79 -10.30
N THR A 7 12.53 10.85 -9.20
CA THR A 7 13.16 9.70 -8.54
C THR A 7 12.23 8.80 -7.72
N TYR A 8 10.91 9.00 -7.74
CA TYR A 8 9.98 8.11 -7.06
C TYR A 8 8.63 8.13 -7.80
N GLN A 9 8.44 7.25 -8.78
CA GLN A 9 7.19 7.20 -9.55
C GLN A 9 6.00 6.90 -8.62
N GLN A 10 5.26 7.94 -8.25
CA GLN A 10 4.03 7.86 -7.46
C GLN A 10 2.89 7.16 -8.23
N ASP A 11 2.98 7.15 -9.56
CA ASP A 11 2.09 6.45 -10.47
C ASP A 11 2.93 5.69 -11.50
N CYS A 12 2.75 4.37 -11.58
CA CYS A 12 3.44 3.47 -12.50
C CYS A 12 2.47 2.80 -13.48
N THR A 13 1.27 3.36 -13.63
CA THR A 13 0.19 2.83 -14.46
C THR A 13 0.64 2.54 -15.91
N ASN A 14 0.39 1.33 -16.38
CA ASN A 14 0.60 0.92 -17.77
C ASN A 14 -0.72 0.46 -18.43
N THR A 15 -0.90 0.80 -19.70
CA THR A 15 -2.15 0.54 -20.43
C THR A 15 -2.31 -0.91 -20.91
N LYS A 16 -1.25 -1.73 -20.86
CA LYS A 16 -1.27 -3.09 -21.45
C LYS A 16 -1.28 -4.22 -20.42
N HIS A 17 -0.44 -4.13 -19.38
CA HIS A 17 -0.29 -5.15 -18.34
C HIS A 17 0.43 -4.54 -17.14
N ALA A 18 0.33 -5.19 -15.97
CA ALA A 18 1.04 -4.76 -14.78
C ALA A 18 2.55 -4.82 -15.00
N VAL A 19 3.25 -3.71 -14.74
CA VAL A 19 4.69 -3.61 -14.85
C VAL A 19 5.27 -3.21 -13.50
N THR A 20 6.14 -4.06 -12.96
CA THR A 20 6.90 -3.73 -11.75
C THR A 20 7.92 -2.63 -12.07
N PRO A 21 8.12 -1.64 -11.18
CA PRO A 21 9.20 -0.66 -11.36
C PRO A 21 10.58 -1.28 -11.39
N ASP A 22 11.55 -0.63 -12.03
CA ASP A 22 12.92 -1.14 -12.17
C ASP A 22 13.58 -1.46 -10.81
N TRP A 23 13.34 -0.63 -9.79
CA TRP A 23 13.87 -0.84 -8.44
C TRP A 23 13.28 -2.07 -7.72
N PHE A 24 12.19 -2.64 -8.25
CA PHE A 24 11.57 -3.88 -7.75
C PHE A 24 12.38 -5.12 -8.14
N ALA A 25 13.33 -5.02 -9.08
CA ALA A 25 14.26 -6.12 -9.36
C ALA A 25 15.33 -6.29 -8.27
N GLU A 26 15.53 -5.28 -7.43
CA GLU A 26 16.58 -5.22 -6.40
C GLU A 26 16.11 -5.70 -5.01
N CYS A 27 14.98 -6.40 -4.94
CA CYS A 27 14.40 -6.86 -3.68
C CYS A 27 15.20 -8.02 -3.09
N SER A 28 15.33 -8.06 -1.77
CA SER A 28 16.09 -9.10 -1.06
C SER A 28 15.47 -9.39 0.29
N THR A 29 15.88 -10.48 0.95
CA THR A 29 15.40 -10.78 2.30
C THR A 29 15.72 -9.68 3.32
N ALA A 30 16.82 -8.95 3.12
CA ALA A 30 17.23 -7.83 3.98
C ALA A 30 16.49 -6.51 3.69
N HIS A 31 15.96 -6.37 2.47
CA HIS A 31 15.18 -5.22 2.00
C HIS A 31 14.04 -5.74 1.13
N PRO A 32 12.97 -6.26 1.76
CA PRO A 32 11.90 -6.90 1.04
C PRO A 32 11.07 -5.87 0.29
N CYS A 33 10.47 -6.33 -0.80
CA CYS A 33 9.45 -5.59 -1.51
C CYS A 33 8.09 -6.22 -1.32
N PHE A 34 7.06 -5.40 -1.43
CA PHE A 34 5.68 -5.83 -1.33
C PHE A 34 4.98 -5.51 -2.65
N SER A 35 4.25 -6.48 -3.17
CA SER A 35 3.30 -6.28 -4.26
C SER A 35 1.91 -6.57 -3.72
N ILE A 36 1.04 -5.57 -3.77
CA ILE A 36 -0.30 -5.62 -3.24
C ILE A 36 -1.26 -5.54 -4.42
N ARG A 37 -2.00 -6.61 -4.70
CA ARG A 37 -3.15 -6.56 -5.61
C ARG A 37 -4.25 -5.77 -4.91
N THR A 38 -4.72 -4.71 -5.56
CA THR A 38 -5.81 -3.86 -5.07
C THR A 38 -7.03 -4.00 -5.96
N PRO A 39 -8.23 -3.70 -5.44
CA PRO A 39 -9.41 -3.61 -6.29
C PRO A 39 -9.19 -2.56 -7.39
N THR A 40 -9.51 -2.93 -8.63
CA THR A 40 -9.40 -2.00 -9.78
C THR A 40 -10.27 -0.76 -9.61
N GLU A 41 -9.88 0.34 -10.25
CA GLU A 41 -10.54 1.66 -10.15
C GLU A 41 -11.97 1.76 -10.68
N THR A 42 -12.56 0.66 -11.16
CA THR A 42 -13.99 0.65 -11.50
C THR A 42 -14.90 0.98 -10.30
N ARG A 43 -14.36 0.92 -9.08
CA ARG A 43 -15.09 1.21 -7.84
C ARG A 43 -14.29 1.88 -6.71
N TYR A 44 -12.97 1.73 -6.66
CA TYR A 44 -12.16 2.28 -5.57
C TYR A 44 -10.97 3.07 -6.13
N ASN A 45 -10.71 4.27 -5.61
CA ASN A 45 -9.50 5.02 -5.94
C ASN A 45 -8.40 4.63 -4.95
N MET A 46 -7.19 4.37 -5.46
CA MET A 46 -6.04 4.05 -4.63
C MET A 46 -5.13 5.27 -4.51
N GLY A 47 -4.69 5.60 -3.31
CA GLY A 47 -3.81 6.74 -3.08
C GLY A 47 -2.85 6.52 -1.93
N ASN A 48 -1.85 7.40 -1.83
CA ASN A 48 -1.06 7.56 -0.62
C ASN A 48 -1.87 8.39 0.41
N SER A 49 -1.97 7.90 1.64
CA SER A 49 -2.67 8.57 2.72
C SER A 49 -1.74 9.53 3.47
N THR A 50 -2.22 10.73 3.75
CA THR A 50 -1.57 11.69 4.68
C THR A 50 -1.97 11.47 6.14
N LYS A 51 -2.97 10.61 6.40
CA LYS A 51 -3.32 10.17 7.76
C LYS A 51 -2.33 9.10 8.20
N GLY A 52 -1.59 9.37 9.28
CA GLY A 52 -0.61 8.46 9.88
C GLY A 52 0.80 9.04 10.08
N GLY A 53 1.08 10.26 9.60
CA GLY A 53 2.39 10.92 9.70
C GLY A 53 2.90 11.37 8.32
N ASP A 54 4.09 12.00 8.28
CA ASP A 54 4.68 12.55 7.04
C ASP A 54 4.64 11.53 5.89
N ALA A 55 3.89 11.88 4.85
CA ALA A 55 3.70 11.08 3.67
C ALA A 55 5.06 10.76 3.00
N GLY A 56 5.44 9.48 3.00
CA GLY A 56 6.41 8.95 2.03
C GLY A 56 7.88 8.99 2.44
N GLN A 57 8.23 9.09 3.72
CA GLN A 57 9.64 8.92 4.11
C GLN A 57 10.01 7.44 4.24
N GLY A 58 11.15 7.06 3.65
CA GLY A 58 11.78 5.75 3.80
C GLY A 58 11.15 4.56 3.08
N VAL A 59 10.10 4.75 2.27
CA VAL A 59 9.53 3.69 1.41
C VAL A 59 9.42 4.20 -0.03
N MET A 60 10.03 3.49 -0.99
CA MET A 60 9.69 3.66 -2.40
C MET A 60 8.35 3.01 -2.66
N TRP A 61 7.52 3.66 -3.45
CA TRP A 61 6.24 3.10 -3.84
C TRP A 61 5.85 3.55 -5.24
N CYS A 62 4.95 2.78 -5.86
CA CYS A 62 4.21 3.18 -7.03
C CYS A 62 2.83 2.51 -7.04
N ILE A 63 1.86 3.16 -7.66
CA ILE A 63 0.51 2.61 -7.85
C ILE A 63 0.25 2.44 -9.35
N ASP A 64 -0.15 1.24 -9.75
CA ASP A 64 -0.69 0.94 -11.08
C ASP A 64 -2.21 0.88 -10.97
N HIS A 65 -2.85 2.00 -11.29
CA HIS A 65 -4.28 2.22 -11.14
C HIS A 65 -5.11 1.39 -12.13
N LEU A 66 -4.58 1.17 -13.35
CA LEU A 66 -5.29 0.40 -14.37
C LEU A 66 -5.24 -1.10 -14.12
N GLN A 67 -4.10 -1.60 -13.63
CA GLN A 67 -3.91 -3.04 -13.43
C GLN A 67 -4.24 -3.47 -12.00
N GLY A 68 -4.43 -2.52 -11.07
CA GLY A 68 -4.82 -2.79 -9.69
C GLY A 68 -3.68 -3.31 -8.83
N TYR A 69 -2.55 -2.59 -8.83
CA TYR A 69 -1.38 -2.96 -8.02
C TYR A 69 -0.79 -1.77 -7.28
N VAL A 70 -0.30 -2.03 -6.08
CA VAL A 70 0.64 -1.16 -5.36
C VAL A 70 1.94 -1.93 -5.19
N TYR A 71 3.06 -1.32 -5.58
CA TYR A 71 4.39 -1.86 -5.38
C TYR A 71 5.13 -1.00 -4.37
N THR A 72 5.81 -1.63 -3.40
CA THR A 72 6.59 -0.90 -2.40
C THR A 72 7.93 -1.59 -2.12
N LYS A 73 8.92 -0.79 -1.71
CA LYS A 73 10.24 -1.21 -1.22
C LYS A 73 10.65 -0.29 -0.07
N VAL A 74 10.85 -0.85 1.12
CA VAL A 74 11.32 -0.05 2.27
C VAL A 74 12.82 0.19 2.12
N LYS A 75 13.22 1.47 2.09
CA LYS A 75 14.61 1.94 1.93
C LYS A 75 15.29 2.17 3.27
N ASP A 76 14.58 2.81 4.18
CA ASP A 76 15.11 3.21 5.48
C ASP A 76 14.38 2.45 6.58
N ALA A 77 15.13 1.95 7.57
CA ALA A 77 14.60 1.26 8.74
C ALA A 77 13.79 2.18 9.69
N PHE A 78 13.24 3.28 9.19
CA PHE A 78 12.41 4.23 9.93
C PHE A 78 11.22 4.72 9.11
N GLY A 79 11.08 4.27 7.86
CA GLY A 79 10.03 4.73 6.96
C GLY A 79 8.75 3.90 7.06
N VAL A 80 7.61 4.60 7.16
CA VAL A 80 6.28 4.01 6.97
C VAL A 80 5.54 4.86 5.94
N THR A 81 4.89 4.19 4.99
CA THR A 81 4.00 4.83 4.03
C THR A 81 2.62 4.24 4.15
N TYR A 82 1.63 5.12 4.27
CA TYR A 82 0.22 4.76 4.37
C TYR A 82 -0.43 4.87 2.99
N PHE A 83 -1.36 3.96 2.71
CA PHE A 83 -2.15 3.93 1.49
C PHE A 83 -3.62 3.89 1.85
N GLU A 84 -4.46 4.45 0.99
CA GLU A 84 -5.91 4.45 1.16
C GLU A 84 -6.62 3.95 -0.09
N ALA A 85 -7.72 3.22 0.14
CA ALA A 85 -8.68 2.82 -0.86
C ALA A 85 -10.01 3.53 -0.57
N ASP A 86 -10.46 4.39 -1.48
CA ASP A 86 -11.67 5.21 -1.32
C ASP A 86 -12.79 4.73 -2.26
N ASP A 87 -14.00 4.49 -1.73
CA ASP A 87 -15.18 4.19 -2.56
C ASP A 87 -15.66 5.49 -3.26
N ILE A 88 -15.37 5.59 -4.56
CA ILE A 88 -15.63 6.79 -5.38
C ILE A 88 -17.12 7.04 -5.64
N ARG A 89 -18.00 6.10 -5.27
CA ARG A 89 -19.44 6.19 -5.58
C ARG A 89 -20.28 6.79 -4.46
N SER A 90 -19.66 7.20 -3.36
CA SER A 90 -20.34 7.70 -2.15
C SER A 90 -19.72 9.01 -1.68
N SER A 91 -20.51 9.88 -1.03
CA SER A 91 -20.02 11.15 -0.46
C SER A 91 -20.53 11.33 0.98
N PRO A 92 -19.66 11.56 1.99
CA PRO A 92 -18.20 11.52 1.89
C PRO A 92 -17.70 10.09 1.59
N PRO A 93 -16.61 9.89 0.84
CA PRO A 93 -16.16 8.58 0.41
C PRO A 93 -15.80 7.71 1.63
N PRO A 94 -16.43 6.54 1.81
CA PRO A 94 -15.93 5.49 2.68
C PRO A 94 -14.49 5.14 2.28
N SER A 95 -13.62 4.93 3.26
CA SER A 95 -12.20 4.68 3.04
C SER A 95 -11.69 3.55 3.93
N CYS A 96 -10.68 2.82 3.47
CA CYS A 96 -9.87 2.00 4.34
C CYS A 96 -8.39 2.21 4.02
N ARG A 97 -7.53 1.99 5.01
CA ARG A 97 -6.11 2.30 4.95
C ARG A 97 -5.27 1.12 5.37
N PHE A 98 -4.13 1.00 4.73
CA PHE A 98 -3.07 0.08 5.14
C PHE A 98 -1.74 0.80 5.14
N PHE A 99 -0.74 0.23 5.78
CA PHE A 99 0.62 0.77 5.82
C PHE A 99 1.60 -0.26 5.26
N VAL A 100 2.71 0.22 4.73
CA VAL A 100 3.93 -0.57 4.53
C VAL A 100 5.07 0.20 5.18
N GLY A 101 5.90 -0.47 5.98
CA GLY A 101 7.06 0.20 6.57
C GLY A 101 7.95 -0.71 7.40
N PHE A 102 8.89 -0.10 8.09
CA PHE A 102 9.69 -0.79 9.11
C PHE A 102 9.05 -0.64 10.49
N ASP A 103 8.75 -1.75 11.13
CA ASP A 103 8.32 -1.82 12.52
C ASP A 103 9.54 -1.93 13.43
N SER A 104 9.79 -0.84 14.17
CA SER A 104 10.90 -0.74 15.12
C SER A 104 10.75 -1.68 16.32
N SER A 105 9.52 -2.04 16.69
CA SER A 105 9.25 -2.90 17.84
C SER A 105 9.63 -4.36 17.55
N SER A 106 9.35 -4.84 16.33
CA SER A 106 9.72 -6.18 15.87
C SER A 106 11.04 -6.21 15.10
N SER A 107 11.60 -5.05 14.75
CA SER A 107 12.77 -4.89 13.87
C SER A 107 12.58 -5.60 12.51
N GLN A 108 11.36 -5.55 11.98
CA GLN A 108 10.98 -6.20 10.72
C GLN A 108 10.26 -5.24 9.79
N TYR A 109 10.27 -5.56 8.50
CA TYR A 109 9.45 -4.86 7.51
C TYR A 109 8.06 -5.47 7.49
N ASP A 110 7.04 -4.64 7.66
CA ASP A 110 5.68 -5.08 7.82
C ASP A 110 4.68 -4.30 6.95
N ILE A 111 3.54 -4.95 6.75
CA ILE A 111 2.39 -4.42 6.04
C ILE A 111 1.14 -4.81 6.82
N GLY A 112 0.27 -3.84 7.08
CA GLY A 112 -0.91 -4.08 7.90
C GLY A 112 -2.04 -3.11 7.66
N VAL A 113 -3.25 -3.50 8.06
CA VAL A 113 -4.41 -2.61 8.04
C VAL A 113 -4.27 -1.59 9.15
N PHE A 114 -4.53 -0.32 8.83
CA PHE A 114 -4.25 0.80 9.71
C PHE A 114 -5.51 1.49 10.26
N ASP A 115 -6.42 1.87 9.37
CA ASP A 115 -7.59 2.67 9.69
C ASP A 115 -8.73 2.34 8.73
N GLN A 116 -9.97 2.38 9.22
CA GLN A 116 -11.15 1.91 8.50
C GLN A 116 -12.33 2.84 8.79
N ASP A 117 -12.82 3.55 7.76
CA ASP A 117 -14.01 4.41 7.81
C ASP A 117 -15.07 3.89 6.83
N ARG A 118 -16.09 3.22 7.35
CA ARG A 118 -17.24 2.69 6.58
C ARG A 118 -16.87 1.67 5.49
N LEU A 119 -15.58 1.41 5.23
CA LEU A 119 -15.06 0.25 4.52
C LEU A 119 -14.30 -0.64 5.48
N GLN A 120 -14.42 -1.95 5.27
CA GLN A 120 -13.59 -2.96 5.92
C GLN A 120 -12.53 -3.46 4.95
N CYS A 121 -11.29 -3.54 5.43
CA CYS A 121 -10.17 -4.04 4.64
C CYS A 121 -9.37 -5.09 5.37
N THR A 122 -8.97 -6.11 4.63
CA THR A 122 -8.04 -7.14 5.07
C THR A 122 -6.92 -7.27 4.05
N LEU A 123 -5.72 -7.57 4.54
CA LEU A 123 -4.56 -7.92 3.72
C LEU A 123 -4.34 -9.42 3.84
N GLN A 124 -4.44 -10.11 2.71
CA GLN A 124 -4.19 -11.54 2.64
C GLN A 124 -2.85 -11.79 1.95
N GLU A 125 -1.91 -12.43 2.65
CA GLU A 125 -0.66 -12.86 2.02
C GLU A 125 -0.93 -14.02 1.05
N LEU A 126 -0.52 -13.83 -0.21
CA LEU A 126 -0.66 -14.81 -1.30
C LEU A 126 0.57 -15.72 -1.44
N GLY A 127 1.60 -15.49 -0.64
CA GLY A 127 2.91 -16.11 -0.73
C GLY A 127 3.98 -15.14 -1.24
N GLY A 128 5.14 -15.66 -1.61
CA GLY A 128 6.28 -14.84 -1.98
C GLY A 128 7.41 -15.61 -2.64
N ALA A 129 8.31 -14.86 -3.26
CA ALA A 129 9.62 -15.32 -3.68
C ALA A 129 10.69 -14.75 -2.72
N VAL A 130 11.94 -15.14 -2.88
CA VAL A 130 13.03 -14.58 -2.06
C VAL A 130 13.05 -13.06 -2.20
N GLY A 131 12.85 -12.35 -1.08
CA GLY A 131 12.83 -10.90 -1.02
C GLY A 131 11.55 -10.21 -1.51
N ILE A 132 10.51 -10.95 -1.92
CA ILE A 132 9.25 -10.37 -2.41
C ILE A 132 8.07 -11.05 -1.71
N ARG A 133 7.18 -10.26 -1.12
CA ARG A 133 5.93 -10.74 -0.53
C ARG A 133 4.74 -10.22 -1.34
N HIS A 134 3.80 -11.10 -1.65
CA HIS A 134 2.60 -10.77 -2.41
C HIS A 134 1.38 -10.74 -1.50
N PHE A 135 0.56 -9.72 -1.65
CA PHE A 135 -0.66 -9.53 -0.89
C PHE A 135 -1.85 -9.25 -1.80
N GLU A 136 -3.03 -9.53 -1.30
CA GLU A 136 -4.30 -9.03 -1.82
C GLU A 136 -4.97 -8.14 -0.78
N LEU A 137 -5.34 -6.93 -1.18
CA LEU A 137 -6.20 -6.05 -0.41
C LEU A 137 -7.66 -6.40 -0.73
N ILE A 138 -8.36 -6.98 0.23
CA ILE A 138 -9.79 -7.30 0.12
C ILE A 138 -10.58 -6.16 0.76
N VAL A 139 -11.40 -5.48 -0.04
CA VAL A 139 -12.23 -4.34 0.40
C VAL A 139 -13.71 -4.72 0.39
N THR A 140 -14.36 -4.59 1.54
CA THR A 140 -15.80 -4.82 1.70
C THR A 140 -16.49 -3.61 2.33
N LYS A 141 -17.78 -3.42 2.09
CA LYS A 141 -18.55 -2.38 2.79
C LYS A 141 -18.77 -2.80 4.24
N ALA A 142 -18.51 -1.91 5.19
CA ALA A 142 -18.79 -2.20 6.59
C ALA A 142 -20.30 -2.43 6.79
N GLN A 143 -20.68 -3.49 7.50
CA GLN A 143 -22.08 -3.68 7.87
C GLN A 143 -22.51 -2.59 8.86
N ALA A 144 -23.72 -2.06 8.69
CA ALA A 144 -24.24 -0.89 9.40
C ALA A 144 -24.32 -1.00 10.95
N ASN A 145 -23.97 -2.15 11.54
CA ASN A 145 -24.10 -2.41 12.99
C ASN A 145 -22.83 -2.98 13.66
N GLY A 146 -21.65 -2.90 13.05
CA GLY A 146 -20.41 -3.34 13.66
C GLY A 146 -19.50 -2.17 13.99
N THR A 147 -19.31 -1.86 15.27
CA THR A 147 -18.19 -1.04 15.73
C THR A 147 -16.90 -1.65 15.14
N LEU A 148 -16.22 -0.91 14.26
CA LEU A 148 -14.98 -1.38 13.66
C LEU A 148 -13.92 -1.49 14.76
N PRO A 149 -13.19 -2.62 14.88
CA PRO A 149 -12.10 -2.71 15.83
C PRO A 149 -11.04 -1.68 15.42
N SER A 150 -10.77 -0.74 16.33
CA SER A 150 -9.64 0.17 16.21
C SER A 150 -8.37 -0.67 16.13
N SER A 151 -7.70 -0.64 14.99
CA SER A 151 -6.44 -1.35 14.81
C SER A 151 -5.37 -0.65 15.65
N HIS A 152 -4.52 -1.41 16.34
CA HIS A 152 -3.36 -0.86 17.03
C HIS A 152 -2.47 -0.12 16.03
N LEU A 153 -2.05 1.10 16.38
CA LEU A 153 -0.90 1.77 15.79
C LEU A 153 0.33 0.90 16.10
N PRO A 154 1.02 0.30 15.11
CA PRO A 154 2.24 -0.48 15.38
C PRO A 154 3.42 0.41 15.78
N PHE A 155 3.31 1.72 15.61
CA PHE A 155 4.41 2.66 15.71
C PHE A 155 4.15 3.60 16.89
N SER A 156 4.89 3.41 17.97
CA SER A 156 4.94 4.28 19.16
C SER A 156 6.37 4.80 19.37
#